data_AF-A0AAD9C6I5-F1
#
_entry.id   AF-A0AAD9C6I5-F1
#
_cell.length_a   1.000
_cell.length_b   1.000
_cell.length_c   1.000
_cell.angle_alpha   90.00
_cell.angle_beta   90.00
_cell.angle_gamma   90.00
#
_symmetry.space_group_name_H-M   'P 1'
#
loop_
_entity.id
_entity.type
_entity.pdbx_description
1 polymer ?
#
loop_
_entity_poly.entity_id
_entity_poly.type
_entity_poly.pdbx_seq_one_letter_code
_entity_poly.pdbx_strand_id
1 'polypeptide(L)'
;MSALPPEILLEFQKGNFVVKRSDRRFNQVSADESTEWLNATGKKSGGLVGITRIAASLSRWTLSYNLRTVIASQTKAMLRLTTDDEDDEYTHTECTKSRMERDDGDESKICVSLKEHCVFQDGGDTLKNIINKDVVTPEIQESLLGEHLEQAQMKVFVDKRLCEPPDSDQHLGLKSPIRKNKAKTFASLYEVVQLSKNKQNTIKVDRQILQRLVTVYRAGHKADLENVLQHELMPIPPSLAATNGSLHSTNKSVLANILTKHVQTPADVPLQEPSCLAIDGQALVMALGKPPDTTTFGDYANKFAETVLKMGEK
;
A
#
# COMPACT_ATOMS: atom_id res chain seq x y z
N MET A 1 38.66 4.84 -22.53
CA MET A 1 37.87 6.02 -22.97
C MET A 1 38.88 7.08 -23.37
N SER A 2 38.89 7.50 -24.62
CA SER A 2 39.74 8.62 -25.07
C SER A 2 39.33 9.89 -24.34
N ALA A 3 40.30 10.70 -23.91
CA ALA A 3 40.02 12.00 -23.29
C ALA A 3 39.15 12.85 -24.24
N LEU A 4 38.14 13.52 -23.70
CA LEU A 4 37.27 14.43 -24.46
C LEU A 4 38.14 15.50 -25.15
N PRO A 5 37.80 15.91 -26.39
CA PRO A 5 38.44 17.05 -27.03
C PRO A 5 38.48 18.27 -26.11
N PRO A 6 39.58 19.06 -26.09
CA PRO A 6 39.76 20.17 -25.15
C PRO A 6 38.61 21.18 -25.17
N GLU A 7 38.05 21.44 -26.35
CA GLU A 7 36.92 22.34 -26.56
C GLU A 7 35.64 21.83 -25.88
N ILE A 8 35.35 20.54 -25.99
CA ILE A 8 34.19 19.91 -25.34
C ILE A 8 34.39 19.91 -23.82
N LEU A 9 35.59 19.59 -23.35
CA LEU A 9 35.90 19.63 -21.91
C LEU A 9 35.71 21.03 -21.33
N LEU A 10 36.13 22.07 -22.05
CA LEU A 10 35.97 23.46 -21.64
C LEU A 10 34.49 23.86 -21.53
N GLU A 11 33.65 23.47 -22.50
CA GLU A 11 32.21 23.76 -22.46
C GLU A 11 31.49 22.98 -21.35
N PHE A 12 31.91 21.74 -21.09
CA PHE A 12 31.42 20.97 -19.94
C PHE A 12 31.77 21.64 -18.61
N GLN A 13 33.00 22.14 -18.45
CA GLN A 13 33.44 22.87 -17.26
C GLN A 13 32.69 24.19 -17.06
N LYS A 14 32.28 24.85 -18.16
CA LYS A 14 31.41 26.04 -18.12
C LYS A 14 29.96 25.73 -17.78
N GLY A 15 29.57 24.45 -17.72
CA GLY A 15 28.19 24.05 -17.49
C GLY A 15 27.31 24.07 -18.74
N ASN A 16 27.88 24.21 -19.94
CA ASN A 16 27.15 24.31 -21.21
C ASN A 16 26.74 22.94 -21.78
N PHE A 17 26.31 22.03 -20.91
CA PHE A 17 25.80 20.70 -21.26
C PHE A 17 24.32 20.52 -20.88
N VAL A 18 23.70 21.55 -20.31
CA VAL A 18 22.28 21.59 -19.93
C VAL A 18 21.48 22.48 -20.87
N VAL A 19 20.21 22.13 -21.05
CA VAL A 19 19.23 22.87 -21.85
C VAL A 19 18.30 23.64 -20.92
N LYS A 20 17.97 24.87 -21.30
CA LYS A 20 16.89 25.66 -20.70
C LYS A 20 15.77 25.86 -21.71
N ARG A 21 14.52 25.75 -21.25
CA ARG A 21 13.33 26.00 -22.07
C ARG A 21 12.76 27.41 -21.87
N SER A 22 13.03 28.04 -20.73
CA SER A 22 12.62 29.41 -20.41
C SER A 22 13.73 30.11 -19.65
N ASP A 23 13.61 31.42 -19.45
CA ASP A 23 14.59 32.22 -18.71
C ASP A 23 14.48 32.09 -17.18
N ARG A 24 13.59 31.20 -16.71
CA ARG A 24 13.40 30.92 -15.27
C ARG A 24 14.67 30.36 -14.62
N ARG A 25 14.76 30.53 -13.29
CA ARG A 25 15.83 29.98 -12.46
C ARG A 25 15.60 28.47 -12.23
N PHE A 26 16.68 27.73 -11.98
CA PHE A 26 16.65 26.30 -11.62
C PHE A 26 15.89 25.36 -12.58
N ASN A 27 15.85 25.69 -13.88
CA ASN A 27 15.18 24.90 -14.92
C ASN A 27 16.15 24.24 -15.93
N GLN A 28 17.43 24.18 -15.58
CA GLN A 28 18.46 23.52 -16.38
C GLN A 28 18.30 22.01 -16.27
N VAL A 29 18.15 21.34 -17.41
CA VAL A 29 18.05 19.88 -17.48
C VAL A 29 18.97 19.31 -18.53
N SER A 30 19.25 18.01 -18.44
CA SER A 30 20.01 17.32 -19.48
C SER A 30 19.28 17.35 -20.83
N ALA A 31 20.03 17.19 -21.92
CA ALA A 31 19.44 17.18 -23.27
C ALA A 31 18.38 16.08 -23.46
N ASP A 32 18.60 14.90 -22.86
CA ASP A 32 17.65 13.78 -22.90
C ASP A 32 16.34 14.13 -22.18
N GLU A 33 16.44 14.66 -20.97
CA GLU A 33 15.29 15.09 -20.17
C GLU A 33 14.52 16.26 -20.84
N SER A 34 15.24 17.18 -21.49
CA SER A 34 14.63 18.26 -22.27
C SER A 34 13.79 17.72 -23.44
N THR A 35 14.22 16.61 -24.04
CA THR A 35 13.51 15.92 -25.12
C THR A 35 12.22 15.29 -24.59
N GLU A 36 12.27 14.71 -23.39
CA GLU A 36 11.09 14.17 -22.71
C GLU A 36 10.06 15.27 -22.38
N TRP A 37 10.51 16.43 -21.92
CA TRP A 37 9.64 17.59 -21.68
C TRP A 37 8.96 18.09 -22.96
N LEU A 38 9.71 18.15 -24.05
CA LEU A 38 9.18 18.52 -25.36
C LEU A 38 8.14 17.49 -25.79
N ASN A 39 8.47 16.20 -25.69
CA ASN A 39 7.53 15.13 -26.01
C ASN A 39 6.26 15.23 -25.14
N ALA A 40 6.38 15.56 -23.85
CA ALA A 40 5.24 15.68 -22.93
C ALA A 40 4.18 16.69 -23.41
N THR A 41 4.58 17.76 -24.12
CA THR A 41 3.61 18.71 -24.70
C THR A 41 2.74 18.12 -25.80
N GLY A 42 3.22 17.08 -26.49
CA GLY A 42 2.48 16.37 -27.53
C GLY A 42 1.88 15.03 -27.07
N LYS A 43 2.09 14.61 -25.81
CA LYS A 43 1.59 13.33 -25.26
C LYS A 43 0.17 13.51 -24.68
N LYS A 44 -0.65 12.45 -24.74
CA LYS A 44 -1.90 12.32 -23.96
C LYS A 44 -1.58 11.74 -22.56
N SER A 45 -2.52 11.76 -21.62
CA SER A 45 -2.31 11.29 -20.22
C SER A 45 -1.83 9.84 -20.09
N GLY A 46 -1.91 9.02 -21.15
CA GLY A 46 -1.38 7.65 -21.19
C GLY A 46 0.09 7.49 -21.61
N GLY A 47 0.82 8.60 -21.82
CA GLY A 47 2.25 8.57 -22.18
C GLY A 47 2.56 8.13 -23.62
N LEU A 48 3.84 7.99 -23.96
CA LEU A 48 4.30 7.56 -25.29
C LEU A 48 4.13 6.05 -25.54
N VAL A 49 4.12 5.22 -24.49
CA VAL A 49 4.14 3.76 -24.61
C VAL A 49 2.92 3.24 -25.37
N GLY A 50 1.74 3.83 -25.18
CA GLY A 50 0.53 3.46 -25.93
C GLY A 50 0.54 3.92 -27.40
N ILE A 51 1.24 5.01 -27.72
CA ILE A 51 1.33 5.59 -29.07
C ILE A 51 2.38 4.87 -29.90
N THR A 52 3.54 4.58 -29.30
CA THR A 52 4.72 3.99 -29.96
C THR A 52 4.56 2.51 -30.30
N ARG A 53 3.65 1.80 -29.64
CA ARG A 53 3.37 0.38 -29.91
C ARG A 53 2.52 0.12 -31.15
N ILE A 54 1.81 1.13 -31.66
CA ILE A 54 0.92 1.01 -32.82
C ILE A 54 1.45 1.90 -33.93
N ALA A 55 1.99 1.30 -35.00
CA ALA A 55 2.64 2.03 -36.10
C ALA A 55 1.76 3.16 -36.69
N ALA A 56 0.46 2.91 -36.89
CA ALA A 56 -0.46 3.93 -37.40
C ALA A 56 -0.69 5.11 -36.42
N SER A 57 -0.64 4.84 -35.11
CA SER A 57 -0.74 5.89 -34.08
C SER A 57 0.55 6.68 -33.97
N LEU A 58 1.70 6.01 -34.09
CA LEU A 58 3.01 6.65 -34.15
C LEU A 58 3.11 7.58 -35.37
N SER A 59 2.80 7.10 -36.57
CA SER A 59 2.86 7.94 -37.79
C SER A 59 1.96 9.17 -37.70
N ARG A 60 0.72 9.01 -37.21
CA ARG A 60 -0.19 10.15 -36.99
C ARG A 60 0.34 11.13 -35.96
N TRP A 61 0.93 10.62 -34.87
CA TRP A 61 1.53 11.47 -33.86
C TRP A 61 2.72 12.24 -34.43
N THR A 62 3.67 11.58 -35.08
CA THR A 62 4.85 12.21 -35.70
C THR A 62 4.46 13.28 -36.73
N LEU A 63 3.50 12.99 -37.60
CA LEU A 63 3.06 13.94 -38.64
C LEU A 63 2.28 15.15 -38.08
N SER A 64 1.63 15.01 -36.93
CA SER A 64 0.82 16.08 -36.32
C SER A 64 1.48 16.74 -35.11
N TYR A 65 2.67 16.29 -34.72
CA TYR A 65 3.33 16.69 -33.49
C TYR A 65 3.61 18.19 -33.46
N ASN A 66 4.24 18.72 -34.51
CA ASN A 66 4.54 20.15 -34.65
C ASN A 66 3.27 21.01 -34.53
N LEU A 67 2.19 20.62 -35.22
CA LEU A 67 0.92 21.34 -35.17
C LEU A 67 0.29 21.30 -33.78
N ARG A 68 0.31 20.14 -33.10
CA ARG A 68 -0.21 19.99 -31.74
C ARG A 68 0.57 20.85 -30.74
N THR A 69 1.89 20.89 -30.86
CA THR A 69 2.76 21.73 -30.02
C THR A 69 2.46 23.21 -30.23
N VAL A 70 2.27 23.66 -31.48
CA VAL A 70 1.90 25.04 -31.79
C VAL A 70 0.53 25.41 -31.21
N ILE A 71 -0.50 24.57 -31.41
CA ILE A 71 -1.83 24.80 -30.85
C ILE A 71 -1.77 24.87 -29.33
N ALA A 72 -1.08 23.94 -28.67
CA ALA A 72 -0.91 23.94 -27.22
C ALA A 72 -0.21 25.22 -26.73
N SER A 73 0.82 25.69 -27.44
CA SER A 73 1.51 26.93 -27.11
C SER A 73 0.59 28.15 -27.27
N GLN A 74 -0.17 28.23 -28.37
CA GLN A 74 -1.11 29.33 -28.62
C GLN A 74 -2.26 29.33 -27.60
N THR A 75 -2.80 28.16 -27.23
CA THR A 75 -3.82 28.05 -26.18
C THR A 75 -3.29 28.50 -24.83
N LYS A 76 -2.05 28.14 -24.47
CA LYS A 76 -1.41 28.64 -23.25
C LYS A 76 -1.25 30.15 -23.27
N ALA A 77 -0.78 30.72 -24.38
CA ALA A 77 -0.67 32.16 -24.55
C ALA A 77 -2.03 32.88 -24.43
N MET A 78 -3.08 32.33 -25.07
CA MET A 78 -4.44 32.84 -24.97
C MET A 78 -4.95 32.84 -23.52
N LEU A 79 -4.59 31.83 -22.74
CA LEU A 79 -4.96 31.69 -21.32
C LEU A 79 -4.01 32.44 -20.37
N ARG A 80 -3.02 33.18 -20.87
CA ARG A 80 -1.95 33.83 -20.07
C ARG A 80 -1.22 32.84 -19.15
N LEU A 81 -1.05 31.61 -19.64
CA LEU A 81 -0.25 30.55 -19.02
C LEU A 81 1.14 30.47 -19.67
N THR A 82 1.62 31.58 -20.21
CA THR A 82 2.95 31.72 -20.80
C THR A 82 4.02 31.52 -19.75
N THR A 83 5.09 30.83 -20.12
CA THR A 83 6.21 30.55 -19.22
C THR A 83 7.15 31.74 -19.05
N ASP A 84 6.93 32.79 -19.83
CA ASP A 84 7.88 33.87 -20.09
C ASP A 84 7.47 35.19 -19.42
N ASP A 85 6.38 35.19 -18.65
CA ASP A 85 6.11 36.31 -17.76
C ASP A 85 7.23 36.33 -16.70
N GLU A 86 8.03 37.40 -16.74
CA GLU A 86 9.17 37.72 -15.87
C GLU A 86 8.79 37.92 -14.40
N ASP A 87 7.55 37.58 -14.03
CA ASP A 87 7.10 37.54 -12.66
C ASP A 87 7.73 36.29 -11.99
N ASP A 88 8.94 36.50 -11.47
CA ASP A 88 9.72 35.67 -10.53
C ASP A 88 8.89 35.28 -9.26
N GLU A 89 7.61 35.65 -9.18
CA GLU A 89 6.70 35.38 -8.07
C GLU A 89 6.19 33.92 -8.06
N TYR A 90 6.21 33.23 -9.21
CA TYR A 90 5.95 31.79 -9.25
C TYR A 90 7.21 30.99 -8.88
N THR A 91 7.44 30.93 -7.57
CA THR A 91 8.27 29.92 -6.92
C THR A 91 7.94 28.53 -7.50
N HIS A 92 8.97 27.72 -7.73
CA HIS A 92 8.83 26.30 -8.10
C HIS A 92 7.74 25.65 -7.24
N THR A 93 6.98 24.67 -7.73
CA THR A 93 5.87 24.06 -6.96
C THR A 93 6.33 23.57 -5.58
N GLU A 94 7.58 23.11 -5.49
CA GLU A 94 8.22 22.69 -4.24
C GLU A 94 8.56 23.83 -3.27
N CYS A 95 8.65 25.08 -3.75
CA CYS A 95 8.94 26.28 -2.97
C CYS A 95 7.68 27.08 -2.61
N THR A 96 6.49 26.55 -2.91
CA THR A 96 5.23 27.20 -2.51
C THR A 96 5.03 27.11 -1.00
N LYS A 97 4.48 28.16 -0.37
CA LYS A 97 4.21 28.17 1.08
C LYS A 97 3.39 26.96 1.53
N SER A 98 2.36 26.60 0.77
CA SER A 98 1.53 25.43 1.06
C SER A 98 2.34 24.12 1.02
N ARG A 99 3.31 23.99 0.11
CA ARG A 99 4.17 22.81 0.07
C ARG A 99 5.13 22.78 1.26
N MET A 100 5.76 23.90 1.57
CA MET A 100 6.66 24.03 2.72
C MET A 100 5.93 23.70 4.02
N GLU A 101 4.74 24.26 4.25
CA GLU A 101 3.91 23.97 5.42
C GLU A 101 3.52 22.48 5.52
N ARG A 102 3.26 21.83 4.37
CA ARG A 102 2.98 20.40 4.34
C ARG A 102 4.20 19.58 4.70
N ASP A 103 5.36 19.89 4.13
CA ASP A 103 6.61 19.18 4.38
C ASP A 103 7.03 19.36 5.86
N ASP A 104 6.94 20.57 6.40
CA ASP A 104 7.18 20.87 7.83
C ASP A 104 6.20 20.08 8.72
N GLY A 105 4.93 20.02 8.32
CA GLY A 105 3.91 19.25 9.03
C GLY A 105 4.17 17.75 9.00
N ASP A 106 4.63 17.21 7.88
CA ASP A 106 4.96 15.80 7.73
C ASP A 106 6.25 15.42 8.47
N GLU A 107 7.28 16.28 8.45
CA GLU A 107 8.47 16.14 9.28
C GLU A 107 8.13 16.16 10.78
N SER A 108 7.26 17.09 11.18
CA SER A 108 6.78 17.19 12.56
C SER A 108 6.06 15.92 13.00
N LYS A 109 5.19 15.33 12.15
CA LYS A 109 4.52 14.06 12.45
C LYS A 109 5.51 12.92 12.64
N ILE A 110 6.55 12.85 11.79
CA ILE A 110 7.62 11.85 11.92
C ILE A 110 8.34 12.04 13.26
N CYS A 111 8.75 13.27 13.58
CA CYS A 111 9.42 13.59 14.84
C CYS A 111 8.57 13.24 16.07
N VAL A 112 7.28 13.57 16.05
CA VAL A 112 6.34 13.23 17.12
C VAL A 112 6.24 11.72 17.26
N SER A 113 6.02 10.99 16.15
CA SER A 113 5.90 9.53 16.17
C SER A 113 7.18 8.88 16.72
N LEU A 114 8.36 9.30 16.28
CA LEU A 114 9.63 8.76 16.77
C LEU A 114 9.84 9.02 18.27
N LYS A 115 9.38 10.17 18.79
CA LYS A 115 9.44 10.52 20.22
C LYS A 115 8.43 9.76 21.06
N GLU A 116 7.17 9.71 20.64
CA GLU A 116 6.10 8.95 21.31
C GLU A 116 6.46 7.48 21.45
N HIS A 117 7.06 6.94 20.40
CA HIS A 117 7.53 5.57 20.38
C HIS A 117 8.94 5.45 20.99
N CYS A 118 9.54 6.47 21.60
CA CYS A 118 10.86 6.40 22.24
C CYS A 118 11.94 5.68 21.40
N VAL A 119 11.91 5.83 20.06
CA VAL A 119 12.64 4.95 19.13
C VAL A 119 14.15 4.99 19.37
N PHE A 120 14.67 6.14 19.79
CA PHE A 120 16.10 6.36 20.02
C PHE A 120 16.49 6.41 21.50
N GLN A 121 15.56 6.14 22.43
CA GLN A 121 15.87 6.15 23.87
C GLN A 121 16.34 4.79 24.40
N ASP A 122 15.98 3.70 23.70
CA ASP A 122 16.44 2.35 24.04
C ASP A 122 17.86 2.13 23.47
N GLY A 123 18.86 2.09 24.35
CA GLY A 123 20.24 1.71 24.02
C GLY A 123 20.51 0.21 24.04
N GLY A 124 19.46 -0.63 23.94
CA GLY A 124 19.60 -2.08 24.01
C GLY A 124 19.89 -2.72 22.64
N ASP A 125 20.77 -3.72 22.61
CA ASP A 125 21.12 -4.51 21.41
C ASP A 125 20.01 -5.45 20.90
N THR A 126 18.77 -5.27 21.37
CA THR A 126 17.64 -6.12 20.99
C THR A 126 16.85 -5.48 19.86
N LEU A 127 16.58 -6.25 18.82
CA LEU A 127 15.82 -5.77 17.67
C LEU A 127 14.33 -5.71 18.02
N LYS A 128 13.68 -4.56 17.75
CA LYS A 128 12.29 -4.29 18.13
C LYS A 128 11.50 -3.70 16.98
N ASN A 129 10.20 -3.95 16.95
CA ASN A 129 9.32 -3.31 15.98
C ASN A 129 9.03 -1.86 16.41
N ILE A 130 9.14 -0.92 15.46
CA ILE A 130 9.06 0.51 15.74
C ILE A 130 7.68 0.94 16.26
N ILE A 131 6.61 0.28 15.78
CA ILE A 131 5.21 0.63 16.03
C ILE A 131 4.73 0.03 17.36
N ASN A 132 4.87 -1.28 17.55
CA ASN A 132 4.29 -1.96 18.71
C ASN A 132 5.28 -2.32 19.82
N LYS A 133 6.58 -2.09 19.61
CA LYS A 133 7.66 -2.39 20.58
C LYS A 133 7.87 -3.86 20.89
N ASP A 134 7.30 -4.74 20.08
CA ASP A 134 7.54 -6.18 20.23
C ASP A 134 9.01 -6.48 19.99
N VAL A 135 9.60 -7.17 20.96
CA VAL A 135 10.99 -7.63 20.94
C VAL A 135 11.06 -8.93 20.14
N VAL A 136 11.98 -8.99 19.17
CA VAL A 136 12.15 -10.22 18.38
C VAL A 136 12.76 -11.35 19.21
N THR A 137 12.51 -12.59 18.82
CA THR A 137 13.23 -13.74 19.39
C THR A 137 14.69 -13.73 18.91
N PRO A 138 15.64 -14.32 19.68
CA PRO A 138 17.04 -14.39 19.29
C PRO A 138 17.26 -15.01 17.90
N GLU A 139 16.43 -16.00 17.54
CA GLU A 139 16.48 -16.66 16.23
C GLU A 139 16.11 -15.70 15.08
N ILE A 140 15.11 -14.82 15.28
CA ILE A 140 14.74 -13.80 14.28
C ILE A 140 15.81 -12.71 14.22
N GLN A 141 16.35 -12.32 15.39
CA GLN A 141 17.45 -11.36 15.45
C GLN A 141 18.68 -11.85 14.68
N GLU A 142 19.08 -13.09 14.91
CA GLU A 142 20.18 -13.73 14.20
C GLU A 142 19.88 -13.89 12.70
N SER A 143 18.64 -14.21 12.33
CA SER A 143 18.25 -14.30 10.91
C SER A 143 18.27 -12.95 10.17
N LEU A 144 18.10 -11.83 10.87
CA LEU A 144 18.03 -10.48 10.28
C LEU A 144 19.34 -9.71 10.37
N LEU A 145 20.10 -9.89 11.46
CA LEU A 145 21.37 -9.20 11.71
C LEU A 145 22.59 -10.11 11.50
N GLY A 146 22.40 -11.42 11.39
CA GLY A 146 23.47 -12.38 11.22
C GLY A 146 24.07 -12.32 9.82
N GLU A 147 25.23 -11.68 9.70
CA GLU A 147 25.97 -11.58 8.43
C GLU A 147 26.44 -12.94 7.89
N HIS A 148 26.59 -13.93 8.77
CA HIS A 148 27.18 -15.24 8.44
C HIS A 148 26.39 -15.98 7.34
N LEU A 149 25.07 -15.86 7.34
CA LEU A 149 24.21 -16.54 6.37
C LEU A 149 24.35 -15.93 4.97
N GLU A 150 24.41 -14.60 4.89
CA GLU A 150 24.56 -13.85 3.64
C GLU A 150 25.96 -13.99 3.05
N GLN A 151 27.00 -13.90 3.89
CA GLN A 151 28.39 -14.09 3.46
C GLN A 151 28.61 -15.51 2.92
N ALA A 152 28.05 -16.53 3.57
CA ALA A 152 28.12 -17.90 3.08
C ALA A 152 27.39 -18.07 1.73
N GLN A 153 26.21 -17.46 1.57
CA GLN A 153 25.47 -17.48 0.29
C GLN A 153 26.23 -16.75 -0.83
N MET A 154 26.84 -15.61 -0.52
CA MET A 154 27.68 -14.86 -1.45
C MET A 154 28.89 -15.68 -1.88
N LYS A 155 29.58 -16.32 -0.93
CA LYS A 155 30.73 -17.18 -1.22
C LYS A 155 30.34 -18.33 -2.13
N VAL A 156 29.24 -19.03 -1.82
CA VAL A 156 28.71 -20.10 -2.68
C VAL A 156 28.32 -19.59 -4.07
N PHE A 157 27.79 -18.37 -4.17
CA PHE A 157 27.47 -17.76 -5.46
C PHE A 157 28.73 -17.51 -6.29
N VAL A 158 29.75 -16.90 -5.70
CA VAL A 158 31.04 -16.61 -6.34
C VAL A 158 31.72 -17.91 -6.75
N ASP A 159 31.84 -18.86 -5.84
CA ASP A 159 32.53 -20.13 -6.10
C ASP A 159 31.87 -20.86 -7.26
N LYS A 160 30.55 -21.08 -7.21
CA LYS A 160 29.85 -21.88 -8.23
C LYS A 160 29.67 -21.23 -9.59
N ARG A 161 29.77 -19.90 -9.70
CA ARG A 161 29.51 -19.16 -10.97
C ARG A 161 30.75 -18.50 -11.57
N LEU A 162 31.76 -18.21 -10.75
CA LEU A 162 32.95 -17.46 -11.17
C LEU A 162 34.24 -18.26 -11.00
N CYS A 163 34.32 -19.15 -10.00
CA CYS A 163 35.54 -19.90 -9.71
C CYS A 163 35.52 -21.34 -10.28
N GLU A 164 34.36 -21.99 -10.28
CA GLU A 164 34.20 -23.34 -10.84
C GLU A 164 34.46 -23.34 -12.35
N PRO A 165 35.20 -24.33 -12.89
CA PRO A 165 35.44 -24.43 -14.32
C PRO A 165 34.13 -24.59 -15.10
N PRO A 166 33.99 -24.02 -16.32
CA PRO A 166 32.76 -24.11 -17.11
C PRO A 166 32.30 -25.54 -17.41
N ASP A 167 33.23 -26.49 -17.45
CA ASP A 167 33.01 -27.91 -17.75
C ASP A 167 32.72 -28.76 -16.49
N SER A 168 32.67 -28.14 -15.30
CA SER A 168 32.31 -28.79 -14.04
C SER A 168 30.79 -28.95 -13.92
N ASP A 169 30.32 -30.13 -13.51
CA ASP A 169 28.90 -30.36 -13.17
C ASP A 169 28.37 -29.42 -12.06
N GLN A 170 29.28 -28.79 -11.31
CA GLN A 170 28.96 -27.87 -10.21
C GLN A 170 28.89 -26.41 -10.66
N HIS A 171 29.33 -26.10 -11.88
CA HIS A 171 29.30 -24.75 -12.43
C HIS A 171 27.87 -24.34 -12.80
N LEU A 172 27.44 -23.20 -12.26
CA LEU A 172 26.14 -22.60 -12.56
C LEU A 172 26.35 -21.40 -13.47
N GLY A 173 25.50 -21.26 -14.49
CA GLY A 173 25.46 -20.05 -15.31
C GLY A 173 25.12 -18.80 -14.48
N LEU A 174 25.64 -17.64 -14.88
CA LEU A 174 25.40 -16.36 -14.21
C LEU A 174 23.91 -16.02 -14.10
N LYS A 175 23.11 -16.41 -15.11
CA LYS A 175 21.66 -16.18 -15.17
C LYS A 175 20.82 -17.28 -14.53
N SER A 176 21.46 -18.34 -14.00
CA SER A 176 20.74 -19.44 -13.36
C SER A 176 20.05 -18.95 -12.08
N PRO A 177 18.81 -19.38 -11.82
CA PRO A 177 18.00 -18.88 -10.71
C PRO A 177 18.67 -19.12 -9.36
N ILE A 178 18.51 -18.15 -8.45
CA ILE A 178 18.94 -18.26 -7.06
C ILE A 178 17.71 -18.62 -6.22
N ARG A 179 17.85 -19.61 -5.33
CA ARG A 179 16.76 -19.98 -4.43
C ARG A 179 16.51 -18.84 -3.44
N LYS A 180 15.25 -18.40 -3.35
CA LYS A 180 14.85 -17.36 -2.40
C LYS A 180 15.16 -17.79 -0.96
N ASN A 181 15.86 -16.95 -0.21
CA ASN A 181 16.08 -17.14 1.21
C ASN A 181 14.73 -16.99 1.96
N LYS A 182 14.42 -17.93 2.84
CA LYS A 182 13.22 -17.90 3.70
C LYS A 182 13.63 -17.44 5.10
N ALA A 183 14.25 -16.27 5.18
CA ALA A 183 14.67 -15.66 6.44
C ALA A 183 13.44 -15.45 7.34
N LYS A 184 13.59 -15.75 8.63
CA LYS A 184 12.55 -15.43 9.61
C LYS A 184 12.56 -13.92 9.81
N THR A 185 11.38 -13.31 9.81
CA THR A 185 11.22 -11.85 9.92
C THR A 185 10.28 -11.53 11.08
N PHE A 186 10.02 -10.24 11.32
CA PHE A 186 8.98 -9.82 12.25
C PHE A 186 7.61 -10.47 11.98
N ALA A 187 7.30 -10.83 10.72
CA ALA A 187 6.06 -11.54 10.42
C ALA A 187 5.98 -12.90 11.12
N SER A 188 7.13 -13.57 11.31
CA SER A 188 7.23 -14.85 11.98
C SER A 188 6.95 -14.76 13.49
N LEU A 189 7.04 -13.58 14.11
CA LEU A 189 6.60 -13.39 15.50
C LEU A 189 5.10 -13.61 15.67
N TYR A 190 4.32 -13.27 14.65
CA TYR A 190 2.86 -13.31 14.68
C TYR A 190 2.31 -14.58 14.00
N GLU A 191 3.18 -15.48 13.53
CA GLU A 191 2.76 -16.75 12.99
C GLU A 191 2.15 -17.60 14.10
N VAL A 192 0.83 -17.79 14.00
CA VAL A 192 0.09 -18.61 14.94
C VAL A 192 0.45 -20.08 14.71
N VAL A 193 0.90 -20.76 15.77
CA VAL A 193 1.08 -22.21 15.74
C VAL A 193 -0.26 -22.85 15.39
N GLN A 194 -0.36 -23.42 14.18
CA GLN A 194 -1.54 -24.18 13.80
C GLN A 194 -1.54 -25.50 14.58
N LEU A 195 -2.10 -25.47 15.79
CA LEU A 195 -2.60 -26.69 16.41
C LEU A 195 -3.64 -27.26 15.46
N SER A 196 -3.36 -28.47 14.95
CA SER A 196 -4.15 -29.19 13.94
C SER A 196 -5.64 -28.90 14.06
N LYS A 197 -6.28 -28.47 12.96
CA LYS A 197 -7.71 -28.18 12.82
C LYS A 197 -8.57 -29.25 13.50
N ASN A 198 -8.90 -29.10 14.78
CA ASN A 198 -9.80 -30.01 15.45
C ASN A 198 -10.44 -29.31 16.64
N LYS A 199 -11.71 -28.90 16.45
CA LYS A 199 -12.67 -28.59 17.53
C LYS A 199 -12.66 -29.68 18.64
N GLN A 200 -12.22 -30.89 18.32
CA GLN A 200 -12.03 -31.97 19.28
C GLN A 200 -10.95 -31.69 20.35
N ASN A 201 -9.91 -30.89 20.08
CA ASN A 201 -8.87 -30.61 21.07
C ASN A 201 -9.37 -29.67 22.17
N THR A 202 -10.17 -28.64 21.83
CA THR A 202 -10.80 -27.73 22.80
C THR A 202 -11.70 -28.48 23.78
N ILE A 203 -12.61 -29.31 23.25
CA ILE A 203 -13.54 -30.12 24.06
C ILE A 203 -12.78 -31.11 24.97
N LYS A 204 -11.62 -31.61 24.51
CA LYS A 204 -10.77 -32.51 25.31
C LYS A 204 -10.09 -31.78 26.48
N VAL A 205 -9.64 -30.54 26.30
CA VAL A 205 -8.99 -29.75 27.36
C VAL A 205 -9.98 -29.41 28.47
N ASP A 206 -11.17 -28.91 28.12
CA ASP A 206 -12.23 -28.61 29.10
C ASP A 206 -12.64 -29.85 29.90
N ARG A 207 -12.80 -30.99 29.21
CA ARG A 207 -13.14 -32.26 29.86
C ARG A 207 -12.05 -32.70 30.85
N GLN A 208 -10.77 -32.52 30.52
CA GLN A 208 -9.67 -32.91 31.41
C GLN A 208 -9.60 -32.02 32.66
N ILE A 209 -9.85 -30.71 32.53
CA ILE A 209 -9.84 -29.78 33.66
C ILE A 209 -11.03 -30.06 34.59
N LEU A 210 -12.23 -30.26 34.03
CA LEU A 210 -13.41 -30.67 34.78
C LEU A 210 -13.21 -32.04 35.46
N GLN A 211 -12.60 -33.00 34.77
CA GLN A 211 -12.28 -34.31 35.34
C GLN A 211 -11.30 -34.19 36.52
N ARG A 212 -10.28 -33.31 36.41
CA ARG A 212 -9.35 -33.04 37.51
C ARG A 212 -10.07 -32.41 38.71
N LEU A 213 -10.94 -31.42 38.48
CA LEU A 213 -11.79 -30.82 39.53
C LEU A 213 -12.63 -31.88 40.25
N VAL A 214 -13.30 -32.76 39.51
CA VAL A 214 -14.08 -33.88 40.08
C VAL A 214 -13.19 -34.85 40.86
N THR A 215 -11.97 -35.12 40.38
CA THR A 215 -11.03 -36.03 41.05
C THR A 215 -10.53 -35.45 42.36
N VAL A 216 -10.18 -34.16 42.38
CA VAL A 216 -9.75 -33.42 43.59
C VAL A 216 -10.87 -33.39 44.62
N TYR A 217 -12.11 -33.14 44.18
CA TYR A 217 -13.29 -33.19 45.04
C TYR A 217 -13.52 -34.58 45.64
N ARG A 218 -13.45 -35.64 44.82
CA ARG A 218 -13.58 -37.03 45.28
C ARG A 218 -12.46 -37.46 46.24
N ALA A 219 -11.27 -36.89 46.11
CA ALA A 219 -10.14 -37.14 47.01
C ALA A 219 -10.27 -36.43 48.38
N GLY A 220 -11.37 -35.70 48.63
CA GLY A 220 -11.65 -35.06 49.91
C GLY A 220 -11.02 -33.68 50.08
N HIS A 221 -10.43 -33.11 49.03
CA HIS A 221 -9.94 -31.74 49.07
C HIS A 221 -11.11 -30.74 48.97
N LYS A 222 -11.09 -29.69 49.79
CA LYS A 222 -12.01 -28.56 49.65
C LYS A 222 -11.66 -27.74 48.42
N ALA A 223 -12.28 -28.06 47.28
CA ALA A 223 -12.26 -27.20 46.10
C ALA A 223 -13.45 -26.23 46.16
N ASP A 224 -13.17 -24.93 46.14
CA ASP A 224 -14.19 -23.88 46.07
C ASP A 224 -14.72 -23.77 44.62
N LEU A 225 -15.69 -24.63 44.32
CA LEU A 225 -16.30 -24.73 42.99
C LEU A 225 -17.03 -23.46 42.58
N GLU A 226 -17.59 -22.72 43.55
CA GLU A 226 -18.35 -21.50 43.25
C GLU A 226 -17.43 -20.43 42.69
N ASN A 227 -16.29 -20.22 43.33
CA ASN A 227 -15.27 -19.29 42.83
C ASN A 227 -14.63 -19.77 41.51
N VAL A 228 -14.31 -21.06 41.40
CA VAL A 228 -13.69 -21.62 40.19
C VAL A 228 -14.58 -21.48 38.96
N LEU A 229 -15.89 -21.66 39.09
CA LEU A 229 -16.85 -21.54 37.99
C LEU A 229 -17.21 -20.09 37.62
N GLN A 230 -16.79 -19.10 38.41
CA GLN A 230 -16.89 -17.68 38.04
C GLN A 230 -15.81 -17.25 37.05
N HIS A 231 -14.77 -18.07 36.86
CA HIS A 231 -13.67 -17.80 35.96
C HIS A 231 -13.67 -18.78 34.79
N GLU A 232 -13.12 -18.36 33.66
CA GLU A 232 -12.95 -19.25 32.53
C GLU A 232 -11.89 -20.30 32.85
N LEU A 233 -12.23 -21.58 32.66
CA LEU A 233 -11.35 -22.72 32.94
C LEU A 233 -10.29 -22.94 31.84
N MET A 234 -10.25 -22.04 30.86
CA MET A 234 -9.36 -22.08 29.71
C MET A 234 -8.21 -21.08 29.89
N PRO A 235 -7.00 -21.36 29.33
CA PRO A 235 -5.88 -20.44 29.42
C PRO A 235 -6.12 -19.07 28.80
N ILE A 236 -7.07 -18.98 27.86
CA ILE A 236 -7.43 -17.77 27.14
C ILE A 236 -8.95 -17.75 26.92
N PRO A 237 -9.61 -16.58 27.04
CA PRO A 237 -11.03 -16.46 26.79
C PRO A 237 -11.44 -16.89 25.39
N PRO A 238 -12.31 -17.91 25.22
CA PRO A 238 -12.80 -18.33 23.92
C PRO A 238 -13.67 -17.26 23.24
N SER A 239 -14.16 -16.28 24.01
CA SER A 239 -14.83 -15.08 23.50
C SER A 239 -13.87 -14.13 22.76
N LEU A 240 -12.57 -14.11 23.13
CA LEU A 240 -11.57 -13.20 22.60
C LEU A 240 -10.59 -13.87 21.64
N ALA A 241 -10.22 -15.13 21.88
CA ALA A 241 -9.24 -15.85 21.08
C ALA A 241 -9.62 -17.31 20.85
N ALA A 242 -9.21 -17.82 19.69
CA ALA A 242 -9.29 -19.23 19.37
C ALA A 242 -8.25 -20.03 20.17
N THR A 243 -8.48 -21.34 20.27
CA THR A 243 -7.63 -22.27 21.07
C THR A 243 -6.18 -22.43 20.60
N ASN A 244 -5.84 -21.91 19.43
CA ASN A 244 -4.47 -21.79 18.93
C ASN A 244 -3.80 -20.47 19.38
N GLY A 245 -4.46 -19.65 20.18
CA GLY A 245 -3.98 -18.35 20.65
C GLY A 245 -4.24 -17.18 19.68
N SER A 246 -4.85 -17.41 18.51
CA SER A 246 -5.19 -16.31 17.60
C SER A 246 -6.41 -15.55 18.09
N LEU A 247 -6.35 -14.22 18.15
CA LEU A 247 -7.53 -13.39 18.41
C LEU A 247 -8.62 -13.63 17.37
N HIS A 248 -9.88 -13.63 17.82
CA HIS A 248 -11.02 -13.70 16.92
C HIS A 248 -11.17 -12.38 16.16
N SER A 249 -10.54 -12.27 14.98
CA SER A 249 -10.79 -11.16 14.07
C SER A 249 -12.08 -11.44 13.28
N THR A 250 -13.16 -10.75 13.60
CA THR A 250 -14.36 -10.73 12.74
C THR A 250 -14.24 -9.59 11.74
N ASN A 251 -14.51 -9.87 10.46
CA ASN A 251 -14.65 -8.82 9.46
C ASN A 251 -15.91 -8.02 9.80
N LYS A 252 -15.80 -6.68 9.88
CA LYS A 252 -16.92 -5.78 10.22
C LYS A 252 -18.16 -6.03 9.34
N SER A 253 -17.95 -6.47 8.10
CA SER A 253 -19.01 -6.86 7.16
C SER A 253 -19.87 -8.03 7.64
N VAL A 254 -19.29 -8.99 8.38
CA VAL A 254 -20.01 -10.14 8.94
C VAL A 254 -20.96 -9.70 10.05
N LEU A 255 -20.54 -8.73 10.87
CA LEU A 255 -21.38 -8.19 11.94
C LEU A 255 -22.64 -7.51 11.37
N ALA A 256 -22.49 -6.71 10.31
CA ALA A 256 -23.62 -6.10 9.63
C ALA A 256 -24.63 -7.15 9.17
N ASN A 257 -24.17 -8.23 8.54
CA ASN A 257 -25.05 -9.33 8.09
C ASN A 257 -25.75 -10.05 9.25
N ILE A 258 -25.07 -10.24 10.39
CA ILE A 258 -25.66 -10.87 11.57
C ILE A 258 -26.75 -9.97 12.17
N LEU A 259 -26.47 -8.67 12.29
CA LEU A 259 -27.41 -7.69 12.85
C LEU A 259 -28.64 -7.50 11.94
N THR A 260 -28.47 -7.52 10.62
CA THR A 260 -29.59 -7.31 9.68
C THR A 260 -30.36 -8.59 9.38
N LYS A 261 -29.84 -9.78 9.72
CA LYS A 261 -30.44 -11.09 9.40
C LYS A 261 -31.91 -11.23 9.84
N HIS A 262 -32.30 -10.56 10.91
CA HIS A 262 -33.64 -10.65 11.50
C HIS A 262 -34.36 -9.30 11.59
N VAL A 263 -33.80 -8.25 11.00
CA VAL A 263 -34.45 -6.93 10.97
C VAL A 263 -35.32 -6.84 9.72
N GLN A 264 -36.63 -6.75 9.92
CA GLN A 264 -37.57 -6.40 8.87
C GLN A 264 -37.73 -4.88 8.87
N THR A 265 -37.17 -4.21 7.87
CA THR A 265 -37.35 -2.76 7.72
C THR A 265 -38.71 -2.52 7.07
N PRO A 266 -39.60 -1.70 7.66
CA PRO A 266 -40.86 -1.32 7.04
C PRO A 266 -40.61 -0.65 5.69
N ALA A 267 -41.42 -0.98 4.68
CA ALA A 267 -41.33 -0.36 3.36
C ALA A 267 -41.76 1.12 3.36
N ASP A 268 -42.63 1.50 4.30
CA ASP A 268 -43.11 2.86 4.47
C ASP A 268 -43.02 3.25 5.96
N VAL A 269 -42.42 4.41 6.23
CA VAL A 269 -42.39 5.02 7.56
C VAL A 269 -43.47 6.09 7.58
N PRO A 270 -44.46 6.04 8.50
CA PRO A 270 -45.51 7.05 8.55
C PRO A 270 -44.89 8.42 8.89
N LEU A 271 -45.02 9.38 7.98
CA LEU A 271 -44.56 10.75 8.16
C LEU A 271 -45.58 11.51 9.01
N GLN A 272 -45.19 11.88 10.24
CA GLN A 272 -46.07 12.61 11.17
C GLN A 272 -45.90 14.15 11.06
N GLU A 273 -44.84 14.63 10.41
CA GLU A 273 -44.48 16.05 10.29
C GLU A 273 -43.94 16.38 8.89
N PRO A 274 -43.91 17.66 8.45
CA PRO A 274 -43.29 18.06 7.19
C PRO A 274 -41.82 17.62 7.17
N SER A 275 -41.54 16.58 6.40
CA SER A 275 -40.27 15.88 6.37
C SER A 275 -39.53 16.14 5.06
N CYS A 276 -38.20 16.10 5.09
CA CYS A 276 -37.34 16.25 3.93
C CYS A 276 -36.80 14.88 3.50
N LEU A 277 -36.90 14.54 2.22
CA LEU A 277 -36.30 13.34 1.66
C LEU A 277 -34.83 13.59 1.31
N ALA A 278 -33.93 13.02 2.10
CA ALA A 278 -32.50 12.99 1.80
C ALA A 278 -32.13 11.67 1.10
N ILE A 279 -31.63 11.75 -0.12
CA ILE A 279 -31.17 10.60 -0.90
C ILE A 279 -29.64 10.64 -1.00
N ASP A 280 -28.97 9.62 -0.45
CA ASP A 280 -27.55 9.41 -0.71
C ASP A 280 -27.39 8.76 -2.09
N GLY A 281 -26.88 9.55 -3.05
CA GLY A 281 -26.69 9.10 -4.42
C GLY A 281 -25.73 7.92 -4.55
N GLN A 282 -24.67 7.85 -3.73
CA GLN A 282 -23.70 6.76 -3.81
C GLN A 282 -24.30 5.47 -3.26
N ALA A 283 -25.02 5.55 -2.14
CA ALA A 283 -25.74 4.41 -1.60
C ALA A 283 -26.78 3.86 -2.59
N LEU A 284 -27.49 4.77 -3.28
CA LEU A 284 -28.48 4.39 -4.28
C LEU A 284 -27.83 3.73 -5.51
N VAL A 285 -26.69 4.22 -6.00
CA VAL A 285 -25.91 3.57 -7.07
C VAL A 285 -25.51 2.15 -6.66
N MET A 286 -25.05 1.96 -5.42
CA MET A 286 -24.67 0.63 -4.93
C MET A 286 -25.88 -0.31 -4.81
N ALA A 287 -27.04 0.20 -4.37
CA ALA A 287 -28.27 -0.57 -4.23
C ALA A 287 -28.88 -0.97 -5.60
N LEU A 288 -28.85 -0.06 -6.58
CA LEU A 288 -29.30 -0.32 -7.95
C LEU A 288 -28.46 -1.40 -8.66
N GLY A 289 -27.18 -1.53 -8.30
CA GLY A 289 -26.28 -2.53 -8.88
C GLY A 289 -26.09 -2.31 -10.39
N LYS A 290 -26.08 -3.39 -11.19
CA LYS A 290 -26.14 -3.29 -12.66
C LYS A 290 -27.46 -3.88 -13.16
N PRO A 291 -28.44 -3.06 -13.56
CA PRO A 291 -29.68 -3.54 -14.14
C PRO A 291 -29.43 -4.34 -15.43
N PRO A 292 -30.16 -5.44 -15.66
CA PRO A 292 -29.89 -6.38 -16.75
C PRO A 292 -30.03 -5.79 -18.17
N ASP A 293 -30.77 -4.70 -18.30
CA ASP A 293 -31.08 -3.95 -19.52
C ASP A 293 -30.19 -2.69 -19.71
N THR A 294 -29.16 -2.50 -18.88
CA THR A 294 -28.23 -1.37 -19.02
C THR A 294 -26.95 -1.80 -19.73
N THR A 295 -26.78 -1.30 -20.97
CA THR A 295 -25.61 -1.61 -21.81
C THR A 295 -24.60 -0.47 -21.85
N THR A 296 -25.07 0.77 -21.72
CA THR A 296 -24.25 1.97 -21.69
C THR A 296 -24.35 2.71 -20.35
N PHE A 297 -23.39 3.60 -20.08
CA PHE A 297 -23.46 4.50 -18.93
C PHE A 297 -24.65 5.47 -19.01
N GLY A 298 -25.11 5.82 -20.22
CA GLY A 298 -26.31 6.65 -20.41
C GLY A 298 -27.58 5.92 -19.96
N ASP A 299 -27.73 4.65 -20.34
CA ASP A 299 -28.87 3.82 -19.90
C ASP A 299 -28.92 3.72 -18.38
N TYR A 300 -27.74 3.53 -17.77
CA TYR A 300 -27.62 3.48 -16.31
C TYR A 300 -27.99 4.80 -15.65
N ALA A 301 -27.52 5.93 -16.19
CA ALA A 301 -27.84 7.26 -15.68
C ALA A 301 -29.34 7.57 -15.76
N ASN A 302 -30.00 7.19 -16.87
CA ASN A 302 -31.45 7.34 -17.02
C ASN A 302 -32.21 6.54 -15.96
N LYS A 303 -31.82 5.27 -15.77
CA LYS A 303 -32.45 4.38 -14.80
C LYS A 303 -32.25 4.82 -13.36
N PHE A 304 -31.07 5.36 -13.06
CA PHE A 304 -30.77 6.00 -11.79
C PHE A 304 -31.67 7.23 -11.56
N ALA A 305 -31.77 8.14 -12.54
CA ALA A 305 -32.60 9.34 -12.45
C ALA A 305 -34.09 9.00 -12.27
N GLU A 306 -34.61 8.03 -13.03
CA GLU A 306 -35.99 7.53 -12.85
C GLU A 306 -36.24 7.00 -11.44
N THR A 307 -35.26 6.31 -10.85
CA THR A 307 -35.38 5.76 -9.50
C THR A 307 -35.39 6.87 -8.45
N VAL A 308 -34.53 7.88 -8.60
CA VAL A 308 -34.52 9.07 -7.73
C VAL A 308 -35.85 9.80 -7.78
N LEU A 309 -36.40 10.02 -8.98
CA LEU A 309 -37.68 10.70 -9.16
C LEU A 309 -38.84 9.92 -8.54
N LYS A 310 -38.92 8.61 -8.76
CA LYS A 310 -39.95 7.75 -8.14
C LYS A 310 -39.89 7.73 -6.61
N MET A 311 -38.69 7.84 -6.03
CA MET A 311 -38.53 7.92 -4.58
C MET A 311 -39.03 9.26 -4.02
N GLY A 312 -38.97 10.34 -4.81
CA GLY A 312 -39.47 11.67 -4.45
C GLY A 312 -40.96 11.91 -4.72
N GLU A 313 -41.65 11.00 -5.41
CA GLU A 313 -43.10 11.05 -5.66
C GLU A 313 -43.94 10.45 -4.50
N LYS A 314 -43.30 9.88 -3.48
CA LYS A 314 -43.93 9.38 -2.24
C LYS A 314 -43.91 10.44 -1.15
#